data_AF-A0A9D4WUI0-F1
#
_entry.id   AF-A0A9D4WUI0-F1
#
_cell.length_a   1.000
_cell.length_b   1.000
_cell.length_c   1.000
_cell.angle_alpha   90.00
_cell.angle_beta   90.00
_cell.angle_gamma   90.00
#
_symmetry.space_group_name_H-M   'P 1'
#
loop_
_entity.id
_entity.type
_entity.pdbx_description
1 polymer ?
#
loop_
_entity_poly.entity_id
_entity_poly.type
_entity_poly.pdbx_seq_one_letter_code
_entity_poly.pdbx_strand_id
1 'polypeptide(L)'
;MAIASFRIVLRHIFHTNNTHNCFFTPPPQPTGFLFNRRATLRHRLLSTNYYSYKVVAKEDERLVKNDNTDVVNSTTIAAIVTSLGGPPAAVGIVRLSGPHAVSIAGRVFRPVRNKWQPTSHVVEYGVVMDSDGNIVDEVLAVPMLAPRSYTREDVVELQCHGNEVCLRRVLRTCLEAGATLAQPGEFTLRAFLNGRLDLTQAENVGKLIAAKSVAAADAALEGIQGGFSSLVRSLRSRCIDLLTEIEARLDFEDEMPPIDLNGIMDKIQHMSQDVENALETSNYDKLLQSGLQIAIVGRPNVGKSSLLNAWSKHAE
;
A
#
# COMPACT_ATOMS: atom_id res chain seq x y z
N MET A 1 -46.53 -2.30 32.30
CA MET A 1 -47.79 -2.01 31.56
C MET A 1 -47.41 -1.23 30.31
N ALA A 2 -47.86 -1.75 29.16
CA ALA A 2 -47.99 -1.22 27.80
C ALA A 2 -46.94 -0.18 27.30
N ILE A 3 -46.08 -0.51 26.32
CA ILE A 3 -46.33 -0.70 24.86
C ILE A 3 -46.49 0.62 24.08
N ALA A 4 -45.62 0.72 23.05
CA ALA A 4 -45.72 1.45 21.79
C ALA A 4 -45.48 2.97 21.75
N SER A 5 -44.45 3.35 20.98
CA SER A 5 -44.67 3.91 19.64
C SER A 5 -43.39 3.96 18.81
N PHE A 6 -43.32 3.06 17.83
CA PHE A 6 -42.47 3.13 16.65
C PHE A 6 -43.22 4.00 15.61
N ARG A 7 -42.62 5.09 15.13
CA ARG A 7 -43.11 5.77 13.91
C ARG A 7 -41.99 6.55 13.21
N ILE A 8 -41.42 5.90 12.20
CA ILE A 8 -41.17 6.38 10.84
C ILE A 8 -41.18 7.91 10.68
N VAL A 9 -40.02 8.50 10.39
CA VAL A 9 -39.92 9.67 9.49
C VAL A 9 -38.77 9.43 8.53
N LEU A 10 -39.12 9.09 7.29
CA LEU A 10 -38.23 9.00 6.14
C LEU A 10 -38.91 9.78 5.01
N ARG A 11 -38.62 11.09 4.89
CA ARG A 11 -38.61 11.83 3.61
C ARG A 11 -38.25 13.31 3.80
N HIS A 12 -37.37 13.74 2.89
CA HIS A 12 -37.04 15.11 2.44
C HIS A 12 -36.10 15.93 3.34
N ILE A 13 -34.80 15.92 2.99
CA ILE A 13 -34.16 17.07 2.31
C ILE A 13 -33.15 16.53 1.28
N PHE A 14 -33.45 16.73 -0.01
CA PHE A 14 -32.45 16.76 -1.08
C PHE A 14 -31.96 18.21 -1.21
N HIS A 15 -30.68 18.35 -1.60
CA HIS A 15 -29.91 19.58 -1.87
C HIS A 15 -29.28 20.31 -0.68
N THR A 16 -28.00 20.00 -0.45
CA THR A 16 -26.90 20.99 -0.58
C THR A 16 -25.61 20.29 -1.02
N ASN A 17 -24.81 21.03 -1.79
CA ASN A 17 -23.62 20.63 -2.52
C ASN A 17 -22.36 20.44 -1.64
N ASN A 18 -21.38 19.75 -2.23
CA ASN A 18 -19.94 19.82 -2.00
C ASN A 18 -19.37 19.32 -0.66
N THR A 19 -18.81 18.10 -0.70
CA THR A 19 -17.57 17.77 0.01
C THR A 19 -16.69 16.83 -0.82
N HIS A 20 -15.38 17.06 -0.72
CA HIS A 20 -14.30 16.52 -1.52
C HIS A 20 -14.21 14.99 -1.53
N ASN A 21 -14.25 14.39 -2.72
CA ASN A 21 -13.95 12.98 -2.96
C ASN A 21 -12.44 12.84 -3.26
N CYS A 22 -11.59 12.80 -2.22
CA CYS A 22 -10.13 12.72 -2.39
C CYS A 22 -9.54 11.30 -2.48
N PHE A 23 -10.35 10.24 -2.53
CA PHE A 23 -9.82 8.86 -2.51
C PHE A 23 -9.60 8.21 -3.88
N PHE A 24 -10.06 8.83 -4.98
CA PHE A 24 -10.01 8.19 -6.30
C PHE A 24 -9.89 9.22 -7.43
N THR A 25 -8.67 9.68 -7.72
CA THR A 25 -8.36 10.29 -9.01
C THR A 25 -7.24 9.50 -9.69
N PRO A 26 -7.46 8.94 -10.89
CA PRO A 26 -6.38 8.31 -11.65
C PRO A 26 -5.48 9.39 -12.28
N PRO A 27 -4.16 9.17 -12.41
CA PRO A 27 -3.29 10.07 -13.14
C PRO A 27 -3.61 10.04 -14.65
N PRO A 28 -3.41 11.15 -15.39
CA PRO A 28 -3.60 11.17 -16.84
C PRO A 28 -2.56 10.28 -17.53
N GLN A 29 -2.99 9.48 -18.50
CA GLN A 29 -2.09 8.68 -19.33
C GLN A 29 -1.35 9.58 -20.33
N PRO A 30 -0.04 9.39 -20.57
CA PRO A 30 0.67 10.11 -21.61
C PRO A 30 0.28 9.58 -23.00
N THR A 31 -0.19 10.48 -23.85
CA THR A 31 -0.41 10.24 -25.28
C THR A 31 0.92 10.03 -25.99
N GLY A 32 1.08 8.88 -26.64
CA GLY A 32 2.29 8.52 -27.36
C GLY A 32 2.53 9.40 -28.59
N PHE A 33 3.68 10.10 -28.61
CA PHE A 33 4.27 10.64 -29.82
C PHE A 33 5.32 9.65 -30.33
N LEU A 34 5.06 9.07 -31.50
CA LEU A 34 6.01 8.28 -32.28
C LEU A 34 7.05 9.20 -32.90
N PHE A 35 8.33 9.04 -32.53
CA PHE A 35 9.45 9.50 -33.35
C PHE A 35 10.42 8.36 -33.61
N ASN A 36 10.47 7.96 -34.88
CA ASN A 36 11.33 6.92 -35.41
C ASN A 36 12.49 7.61 -36.15
N ARG A 37 13.73 7.52 -35.65
CA ARG A 37 14.93 7.73 -36.47
C ARG A 37 16.09 6.85 -35.98
N ARG A 38 16.42 5.86 -36.82
CA ARG A 38 17.75 5.25 -36.89
C ARG A 38 18.74 6.30 -37.42
N ALA A 39 19.81 6.56 -36.70
CA ALA A 39 21.01 7.19 -37.25
C ALA A 39 22.23 6.36 -36.82
N THR A 40 22.85 5.72 -37.80
CA THR A 40 24.14 5.03 -37.70
C THR A 40 25.24 6.07 -37.85
N LEU A 41 26.16 6.18 -36.89
CA LEU A 41 27.36 6.99 -37.03
C LEU A 41 28.60 6.16 -36.68
N ARG A 42 29.45 5.97 -37.70
CA ARG A 42 30.82 5.45 -37.64
C ARG A 42 31.77 6.61 -37.32
N HIS A 43 32.67 6.44 -36.34
CA HIS A 43 33.91 7.20 -36.21
C HIS A 43 34.99 6.23 -35.70
N ARG A 44 35.95 5.78 -36.52
CA ARG A 44 37.22 6.39 -36.95
C ARG A 44 38.14 6.75 -35.76
N LEU A 45 39.05 5.81 -35.50
CA LEU A 45 40.17 5.87 -34.54
C LEU A 45 41.09 7.06 -34.84
N LEU A 46 41.30 7.92 -33.83
CA LEU A 46 42.53 8.69 -33.67
C LEU A 46 42.98 8.57 -32.21
N SER A 47 44.24 8.18 -32.06
CA SER A 47 44.93 7.88 -30.82
C SER A 47 45.36 9.16 -30.09
N THR A 48 44.94 9.31 -28.84
CA THR A 48 45.62 10.17 -27.86
C THR A 48 45.36 9.62 -26.47
N ASN A 49 46.44 9.46 -25.69
CA ASN A 49 46.48 8.84 -24.37
C ASN A 49 45.52 9.53 -23.39
N TYR A 50 44.52 8.79 -22.92
CA TYR A 50 43.75 9.15 -21.72
C TYR A 50 43.83 8.01 -20.72
N TYR A 51 44.16 8.36 -19.48
CA TYR A 51 44.20 7.44 -18.34
C TYR A 51 42.86 6.71 -18.24
N SER A 52 42.90 5.39 -18.43
CA SER A 52 41.76 4.48 -18.27
C SER A 52 41.36 4.40 -16.80
N TYR A 53 40.46 5.27 -16.34
CA TYR A 53 39.63 4.94 -15.18
C TYR A 53 38.63 3.89 -15.64
N LYS A 54 38.93 2.63 -15.32
CA LYS A 54 38.02 1.51 -15.51
C LYS A 54 36.86 1.71 -14.52
N VAL A 55 35.79 2.37 -14.96
CA VAL A 55 34.50 2.31 -14.26
C VAL A 55 34.04 0.87 -14.42
N VAL A 56 34.37 0.04 -13.44
CA VAL A 56 33.70 -1.23 -13.25
C VAL A 56 32.32 -0.86 -12.73
N ALA A 57 31.42 -0.54 -13.64
CA ALA A 57 30.01 -0.75 -13.39
C ALA A 57 29.89 -2.25 -13.12
N LYS A 58 29.85 -2.63 -11.85
CA LYS A 58 29.25 -3.92 -11.49
C LYS A 58 27.88 -3.90 -12.16
N GLU A 59 27.61 -4.87 -13.02
CA GLU A 59 26.25 -5.17 -13.42
C GLU A 59 25.43 -5.20 -12.13
N ASP A 60 24.46 -4.30 -12.03
CA ASP A 60 23.60 -4.21 -10.86
C ASP A 60 22.80 -5.52 -10.84
N GLU A 61 23.21 -6.46 -9.99
CA GLU A 61 22.56 -7.77 -9.79
C GLU A 61 21.08 -7.65 -9.38
N ARG A 62 20.56 -6.43 -9.19
CA ARG A 62 19.14 -6.12 -8.95
C ARG A 62 18.31 -6.00 -10.23
N LEU A 63 18.92 -5.99 -11.40
CA LEU A 63 18.24 -6.01 -12.70
C LEU A 63 18.24 -7.41 -13.33
N VAL A 64 18.14 -8.46 -12.51
CA VAL A 64 17.62 -9.74 -13.01
C VAL A 64 16.20 -9.47 -13.48
N LYS A 65 15.94 -9.69 -14.77
CA LYS A 65 14.57 -9.80 -15.29
C LYS A 65 13.87 -10.89 -14.48
N ASN A 66 13.08 -10.48 -13.49
CA ASN A 66 12.28 -11.39 -12.70
C ASN A 66 11.12 -11.88 -13.59
N ASP A 67 11.22 -13.11 -14.09
CA ASP A 67 10.07 -13.88 -14.61
C ASP A 67 8.92 -13.96 -13.57
N ASN A 68 9.21 -13.66 -12.28
CA ASN A 68 8.23 -13.59 -11.20
C ASN A 68 7.22 -12.44 -11.32
N THR A 69 7.54 -11.37 -12.06
CA THR A 69 6.65 -10.19 -12.16
C THR A 69 5.35 -10.53 -12.92
N ASP A 70 5.44 -11.42 -13.91
CA ASP A 70 4.29 -11.91 -14.67
C ASP A 70 3.48 -12.96 -13.88
N VAL A 71 4.13 -13.73 -13.00
CA VAL A 71 3.49 -14.73 -12.14
C VAL A 71 2.61 -14.06 -11.07
N VAL A 72 3.08 -12.98 -10.44
CA VAL A 72 2.31 -12.24 -9.42
C VAL A 72 0.99 -11.69 -9.97
N ASN A 73 0.97 -11.27 -11.24
CA ASN A 73 -0.23 -10.72 -11.88
C ASN A 73 -1.20 -11.76 -12.46
N SER A 74 -0.80 -13.04 -12.54
CA SER A 74 -1.64 -14.10 -13.14
C SER A 74 -2.47 -14.88 -12.12
N THR A 75 -2.13 -14.78 -10.83
CA THR A 75 -2.77 -15.59 -9.77
C THR A 75 -3.75 -14.75 -8.95
N THR A 76 -4.82 -15.40 -8.48
CA THR A 76 -5.73 -14.81 -7.48
C THR A 76 -5.41 -15.34 -6.11
N ILE A 77 -5.12 -14.43 -5.18
CA ILE A 77 -4.83 -14.75 -3.79
C ILE A 77 -6.05 -14.60 -2.91
N ALA A 78 -6.09 -15.37 -1.83
CA ALA A 78 -7.08 -15.26 -0.77
C ALA A 78 -6.45 -15.35 0.62
N ALA A 79 -6.98 -14.60 1.58
CA ALA A 79 -6.63 -14.75 3.00
C ALA A 79 -7.73 -14.22 3.91
N ILE A 80 -7.67 -14.61 5.18
CA ILE A 80 -8.42 -13.95 6.26
C ILE A 80 -7.72 -12.63 6.58
N VAL A 81 -8.46 -11.51 6.52
CA VAL A 81 -7.92 -10.14 6.70
C VAL A 81 -8.42 -9.46 7.98
N THR A 82 -9.06 -10.23 8.86
CA THR A 82 -9.43 -9.83 10.23
C THR A 82 -8.55 -10.55 11.24
N SER A 83 -8.41 -9.99 12.45
CA SER A 83 -7.59 -10.57 13.52
C SER A 83 -8.05 -12.00 13.89
N LEU A 84 -7.09 -12.88 14.17
CA LEU A 84 -7.29 -14.26 14.61
C LEU A 84 -6.67 -14.46 16.01
N GLY A 85 -7.15 -15.47 16.76
CA GLY A 85 -6.60 -15.83 18.06
C GLY A 85 -7.16 -15.06 19.27
N GLY A 86 -8.11 -14.15 19.05
CA GLY A 86 -8.90 -13.51 20.11
C GLY A 86 -10.23 -14.21 20.39
N PRO A 87 -11.07 -13.67 21.30
CA PRO A 87 -12.45 -14.12 21.44
C PRO A 87 -13.20 -13.98 20.10
N PRO A 88 -14.25 -14.81 19.84
CA PRO A 88 -14.99 -14.74 18.59
C PRO A 88 -15.49 -13.32 18.30
N ALA A 89 -15.17 -12.82 17.11
CA ALA A 89 -15.72 -11.57 16.61
C ALA A 89 -17.09 -11.81 15.96
N ALA A 90 -17.94 -10.79 15.93
CA ALA A 90 -19.23 -10.87 15.23
C ALA A 90 -19.03 -11.10 13.72
N VAL A 91 -18.04 -10.42 13.13
CA VAL A 91 -17.75 -10.45 11.70
C VAL A 91 -16.27 -10.74 11.49
N GLY A 92 -15.97 -11.54 10.47
CA GLY A 92 -14.62 -11.72 9.95
C GLY A 92 -14.63 -11.67 8.43
N ILE A 93 -13.48 -11.37 7.82
CA ILE A 93 -13.41 -11.10 6.37
C ILE A 93 -12.41 -12.05 5.73
N VAL A 94 -12.87 -12.75 4.69
CA VAL A 94 -12.01 -13.44 3.72
C VAL A 94 -11.94 -12.57 2.46
N ARG A 95 -10.74 -12.12 2.10
CA ARG A 95 -10.51 -11.27 0.93
C ARG A 95 -9.85 -12.06 -0.18
N LEU A 96 -10.36 -11.91 -1.40
CA LEU A 96 -9.73 -12.37 -2.65
C LEU A 96 -9.22 -11.17 -3.45
N SER A 97 -8.08 -11.31 -4.12
CA SER A 97 -7.53 -10.29 -5.04
C SER A 97 -6.84 -10.95 -6.23
N GLY A 98 -7.12 -10.47 -7.44
CA GLY A 98 -6.46 -10.92 -8.66
C GLY A 98 -7.42 -11.10 -9.84
N PRO A 99 -6.91 -11.51 -11.02
CA PRO A 99 -7.69 -11.55 -12.27
C PRO A 99 -8.89 -12.51 -12.25
N HIS A 100 -8.91 -13.46 -11.32
CA HIS A 100 -9.96 -14.47 -11.19
C HIS A 100 -10.80 -14.26 -9.92
N ALA A 101 -10.61 -13.19 -9.14
CA ALA A 101 -11.31 -12.96 -7.87
C ALA A 101 -12.84 -13.05 -8.02
N VAL A 102 -13.40 -12.38 -9.03
CA VAL A 102 -14.83 -12.46 -9.35
C VAL A 102 -15.22 -13.87 -9.80
N SER A 103 -14.45 -14.52 -10.67
CA SER A 103 -14.81 -15.87 -11.14
C SER A 103 -14.78 -16.93 -10.02
N ILE A 104 -13.83 -16.81 -9.08
CA ILE A 104 -13.68 -17.70 -7.93
C ILE A 104 -14.80 -17.45 -6.94
N ALA A 105 -15.03 -16.19 -6.57
CA ALA A 105 -16.15 -15.82 -5.71
C ALA A 105 -17.49 -16.29 -6.31
N GLY A 106 -17.68 -16.23 -7.62
CA GLY A 106 -18.92 -16.67 -8.27
C GLY A 106 -19.12 -18.17 -8.30
N ARG A 107 -18.06 -18.96 -8.08
CA ARG A 107 -18.18 -20.41 -7.91
C ARG A 107 -18.66 -20.78 -6.51
N VAL A 108 -18.23 -20.04 -5.50
CA VAL A 108 -18.47 -20.35 -4.08
C VAL A 108 -19.65 -19.60 -3.46
N PHE A 109 -19.94 -18.39 -3.93
CA PHE A 109 -21.02 -17.53 -3.44
C PHE A 109 -22.30 -17.73 -4.24
N ARG A 110 -23.44 -17.81 -3.54
CA ARG A 110 -24.79 -17.82 -4.12
C ARG A 110 -25.61 -16.69 -3.53
N PRO A 111 -26.00 -15.68 -4.34
CA PRO A 111 -26.94 -14.66 -3.91
C PRO A 111 -28.33 -15.28 -3.70
N VAL A 112 -29.13 -14.71 -2.80
CA VAL A 112 -30.48 -15.23 -2.51
C VAL A 112 -31.44 -15.17 -3.69
N ARG A 113 -31.32 -14.16 -4.56
CA ARG A 113 -32.37 -13.86 -5.55
C ARG A 113 -32.01 -14.23 -6.98
N ASN A 114 -30.76 -14.04 -7.39
CA ASN A 114 -30.35 -14.08 -8.79
C ASN A 114 -29.00 -14.77 -8.97
N LYS A 115 -28.67 -15.13 -10.22
CA LYS A 115 -27.30 -15.47 -10.61
C LYS A 115 -26.38 -14.28 -10.31
N TRP A 116 -25.22 -14.54 -9.72
CA TRP A 116 -24.32 -13.48 -9.30
C TRP A 116 -23.77 -12.69 -10.49
N GLN A 117 -24.01 -11.38 -10.48
CA GLN A 117 -23.51 -10.39 -11.43
C GLN A 117 -23.02 -9.19 -10.63
N PRO A 118 -21.76 -9.21 -10.18
CA PRO A 118 -21.28 -8.25 -9.20
C PRO A 118 -21.28 -6.83 -9.76
N THR A 119 -21.89 -5.92 -9.02
CA THR A 119 -21.75 -4.47 -9.25
C THR A 119 -20.72 -3.93 -8.28
N SER A 120 -19.69 -3.25 -8.77
CA SER A 120 -18.61 -2.76 -7.91
C SER A 120 -19.13 -1.85 -6.80
N HIS A 121 -18.63 -2.04 -5.58
CA HIS A 121 -18.98 -1.33 -4.35
C HIS A 121 -20.45 -1.46 -3.93
N VAL A 122 -21.15 -2.50 -4.40
CA VAL A 122 -22.50 -2.85 -3.96
C VAL A 122 -22.46 -4.13 -3.15
N VAL A 123 -23.02 -4.08 -1.94
CA VAL A 123 -23.08 -5.23 -1.04
C VAL A 123 -24.18 -6.18 -1.49
N GLU A 124 -23.87 -7.47 -1.56
CA GLU A 124 -24.82 -8.53 -1.89
C GLU A 124 -24.90 -9.56 -0.77
N TYR A 125 -26.12 -9.97 -0.44
CA TYR A 125 -26.40 -10.96 0.58
C TYR A 125 -26.60 -12.36 -0.02
N GLY A 126 -26.03 -13.39 0.61
CA GLY A 126 -26.14 -14.76 0.16
C GLY A 126 -25.42 -15.75 1.06
N VAL A 127 -25.12 -16.92 0.50
CA VAL A 127 -24.42 -18.01 1.20
C VAL A 127 -23.15 -18.40 0.45
N VAL A 128 -22.13 -18.79 1.20
CA VAL A 128 -20.99 -19.54 0.66
C VAL A 128 -21.34 -21.02 0.71
N MET A 129 -21.06 -21.74 -0.37
CA MET A 129 -21.28 -23.19 -0.46
C MET A 129 -19.98 -23.90 -0.86
N ASP A 130 -19.76 -25.10 -0.33
CA ASP A 130 -18.64 -25.96 -0.71
C ASP A 130 -18.88 -26.68 -2.05
N SER A 131 -17.89 -27.47 -2.50
CA SER A 131 -18.00 -28.23 -3.75
C SER A 131 -19.09 -29.29 -3.75
N ASP A 132 -19.50 -29.75 -2.56
CA ASP A 132 -20.56 -30.74 -2.38
C ASP A 132 -21.96 -30.09 -2.34
N GLY A 133 -22.02 -28.75 -2.35
CA GLY A 133 -23.25 -27.97 -2.31
C GLY A 133 -23.79 -27.70 -0.91
N ASN A 134 -23.02 -27.98 0.14
CA ASN A 134 -23.43 -27.67 1.51
C ASN A 134 -23.18 -26.20 1.83
N ILE A 135 -24.07 -25.60 2.62
CA ILE A 135 -23.89 -24.24 3.13
C ILE A 135 -22.72 -24.22 4.12
N VAL A 136 -21.74 -23.37 3.82
CA VAL A 136 -20.58 -23.11 4.66
C VAL A 136 -20.89 -22.02 5.68
N ASP A 137 -21.36 -20.88 5.18
CA ASP A 137 -21.74 -19.72 5.98
C ASP A 137 -22.71 -18.79 5.22
N GLU A 138 -23.46 -18.00 5.98
CA GLU A 138 -24.26 -16.87 5.51
C GLU A 138 -23.36 -15.61 5.51
N VAL A 139 -23.28 -14.91 4.37
CA VAL A 139 -22.27 -13.86 4.17
C VAL A 139 -22.81 -12.63 3.44
N LEU A 140 -22.09 -11.52 3.60
CA LEU A 140 -22.14 -10.38 2.69
C LEU A 140 -20.94 -10.43 1.74
N ALA A 141 -21.20 -10.35 0.44
CA ALA A 141 -20.17 -10.21 -0.58
C ALA A 141 -20.01 -8.73 -0.96
N VAL A 142 -18.76 -8.26 -1.01
CA VAL A 142 -18.41 -6.88 -1.41
C VAL A 142 -17.38 -6.92 -2.54
N PRO A 143 -17.84 -6.84 -3.81
CA PRO A 143 -16.95 -6.76 -4.96
C PRO A 143 -16.41 -5.33 -5.16
N MET A 144 -15.11 -5.17 -5.30
CA MET A 144 -14.41 -3.94 -5.65
C MET A 144 -13.62 -4.21 -6.93
N LEU A 145 -14.19 -3.83 -8.08
CA LEU A 145 -13.64 -4.15 -9.39
C LEU A 145 -12.48 -3.20 -9.73
N ALA A 146 -11.51 -3.70 -10.48
CA ALA A 146 -10.36 -2.93 -10.94
C ALA A 146 -10.79 -1.66 -11.71
N PRO A 147 -10.05 -0.55 -11.60
CA PRO A 147 -8.89 -0.32 -10.73
C PRO A 147 -9.29 0.21 -9.34
N ARG A 148 -10.57 0.21 -8.99
CA ARG A 148 -11.10 0.87 -7.78
C ARG A 148 -11.09 -0.07 -6.58
N SER A 149 -9.93 -0.59 -6.22
CA SER A 149 -9.75 -1.55 -5.13
C SER A 149 -8.42 -1.34 -4.40
N TYR A 150 -8.25 -1.98 -3.23
CA TYR A 150 -7.01 -1.90 -2.44
C TYR A 150 -5.76 -2.27 -3.25
N THR A 151 -5.83 -3.31 -4.06
CA THR A 151 -4.71 -3.79 -4.87
C THR A 151 -4.69 -3.21 -6.28
N ARG A 152 -5.72 -2.45 -6.69
CA ARG A 152 -6.05 -2.09 -8.09
C ARG A 152 -6.40 -3.27 -9.00
N GLU A 153 -6.47 -4.48 -8.47
CA GLU A 153 -7.02 -5.66 -9.16
C GLU A 153 -8.52 -5.79 -8.87
N ASP A 154 -9.18 -6.79 -9.45
CA ASP A 154 -10.48 -7.20 -8.93
C ASP A 154 -10.31 -7.77 -7.52
N VAL A 155 -11.06 -7.24 -6.56
CA VAL A 155 -11.10 -7.68 -5.17
C VAL A 155 -12.52 -8.08 -4.82
N VAL A 156 -12.67 -9.18 -4.08
CA VAL A 156 -13.95 -9.56 -3.49
C VAL A 156 -13.73 -9.86 -2.02
N GLU A 157 -14.52 -9.25 -1.16
CA GLU A 157 -14.55 -9.57 0.27
C GLU A 157 -15.80 -10.37 0.60
N LEU A 158 -15.62 -11.47 1.33
CA LEU A 158 -16.68 -12.27 1.94
C LEU A 158 -16.67 -11.98 3.43
N GLN A 159 -17.67 -11.22 3.89
CA GLN A 159 -17.86 -10.89 5.30
C GLN A 159 -18.74 -11.96 5.93
N CYS A 160 -18.12 -12.77 6.77
CA CYS A 160 -18.65 -14.00 7.34
C CYS A 160 -18.80 -13.85 8.86
N HIS A 161 -19.32 -14.87 9.54
CA HIS A 161 -19.25 -14.92 10.99
C HIS A 161 -17.79 -14.95 11.46
N GLY A 162 -17.44 -14.09 12.42
CA GLY A 162 -16.05 -13.83 12.80
C GLY A 162 -15.38 -14.87 13.68
N ASN A 163 -15.95 -16.07 13.81
CA ASN A 163 -15.28 -17.18 14.49
C ASN A 163 -14.29 -17.86 13.53
N GLU A 164 -13.17 -18.33 14.08
CA GLU A 164 -12.06 -18.89 13.30
C GLU A 164 -12.46 -20.11 12.44
N VAL A 165 -13.41 -20.92 12.91
CA VAL A 165 -13.88 -22.10 12.18
C VAL A 165 -14.63 -21.69 10.91
N CYS A 166 -15.55 -20.73 10.98
CA CYS A 166 -16.26 -20.20 9.82
C CYS A 166 -15.28 -19.59 8.81
N LEU A 167 -14.36 -18.73 9.28
CA LEU A 167 -13.38 -18.07 8.42
C LEU A 167 -12.48 -19.06 7.69
N ARG A 168 -11.98 -20.10 8.39
CA ARG A 168 -11.15 -21.14 7.77
C ARG A 168 -11.93 -21.99 6.77
N ARG A 169 -13.21 -22.29 7.03
CA ARG A 169 -14.06 -23.02 6.07
C ARG A 169 -14.28 -22.21 4.80
N VAL A 170 -14.66 -20.93 4.93
CA VAL A 170 -14.84 -20.03 3.77
C VAL A 170 -13.54 -19.85 2.98
N LEU A 171 -12.41 -19.63 3.67
CA LEU A 171 -11.10 -19.55 3.02
C LEU A 171 -10.79 -20.83 2.26
N ARG A 172 -10.96 -22.01 2.88
CA ARG A 172 -10.71 -23.31 2.24
C ARG A 172 -11.53 -23.46 0.97
N THR A 173 -12.82 -23.13 1.01
CA THR A 173 -13.70 -23.18 -0.17
C THR A 173 -13.21 -22.25 -1.29
N CYS A 174 -12.67 -21.07 -0.96
CA CYS A 174 -12.06 -20.19 -1.97
C CYS A 174 -10.79 -20.81 -2.59
N LEU A 175 -9.96 -21.48 -1.79
CA LEU A 175 -8.74 -22.15 -2.26
C LEU A 175 -9.07 -23.34 -3.16
N GLU A 176 -10.05 -24.17 -2.77
CA GLU A 176 -10.56 -25.29 -3.57
C GLU A 176 -11.17 -24.82 -4.90
N ALA A 177 -11.76 -23.62 -4.91
CA ALA A 177 -12.25 -22.96 -6.11
C ALA A 177 -11.14 -22.31 -6.96
N GLY A 178 -9.87 -22.39 -6.57
CA GLY A 178 -8.72 -21.97 -7.39
C GLY A 178 -8.04 -20.68 -6.95
N ALA A 179 -8.34 -20.15 -5.76
CA ALA A 179 -7.49 -19.14 -5.15
C ALA A 179 -6.20 -19.76 -4.57
N THR A 180 -5.13 -18.98 -4.49
CA THR A 180 -3.90 -19.34 -3.77
C THR A 180 -3.87 -18.62 -2.42
N LEU A 181 -3.26 -19.22 -1.40
CA LEU A 181 -3.12 -18.54 -0.10
C LEU A 181 -2.17 -17.35 -0.23
N ALA A 182 -2.59 -16.17 0.21
CA ALA A 182 -1.76 -14.97 0.17
C ALA A 182 -0.55 -15.10 1.12
N GLN A 183 0.60 -14.60 0.67
CA GLN A 183 1.78 -14.44 1.53
C GLN A 183 1.64 -13.22 2.45
N PRO A 184 2.42 -13.15 3.56
CA PRO A 184 2.44 -11.98 4.43
C PRO A 184 2.74 -10.69 3.65
N GLY A 185 1.86 -9.71 3.77
CA GLY A 185 2.01 -8.41 3.10
C GLY A 185 1.68 -8.39 1.60
N GLU A 186 1.28 -9.52 0.99
CA GLU A 186 1.14 -9.63 -0.46
C GLU A 186 0.08 -8.66 -1.04
N PHE A 187 -1.04 -8.44 -0.36
CA PHE A 187 -2.03 -7.44 -0.80
C PHE A 187 -1.43 -6.03 -0.88
N THR A 188 -0.64 -5.63 0.11
CA THR A 188 0.01 -4.31 0.13
C THR A 188 1.13 -4.23 -0.91
N LEU A 189 1.88 -5.33 -1.12
CA LEU A 189 2.86 -5.44 -2.19
C LEU A 189 2.20 -5.24 -3.56
N ARG A 190 1.06 -5.90 -3.84
CA ARG A 190 0.31 -5.70 -5.09
C ARG A 190 -0.20 -4.27 -5.24
N ALA A 191 -0.67 -3.64 -4.17
CA ALA A 191 -1.04 -2.22 -4.18
C ALA A 191 0.14 -1.31 -4.56
N PHE A 192 1.34 -1.60 -4.06
CA PHE A 192 2.58 -0.91 -4.43
C PHE A 192 2.96 -1.16 -5.90
N LEU A 193 3.02 -2.42 -6.33
CA LEU A 193 3.38 -2.80 -7.70
C LEU A 193 2.42 -2.22 -8.75
N ASN A 194 1.13 -2.13 -8.42
CA ASN A 194 0.13 -1.53 -9.29
C ASN A 194 0.09 0.01 -9.19
N GLY A 195 1.05 0.62 -8.47
CA GLY A 195 1.23 2.07 -8.38
C GLY A 195 0.15 2.80 -7.60
N ARG A 196 -0.62 2.09 -6.74
CA ARG A 196 -1.59 2.73 -5.82
C ARG A 196 -0.88 3.40 -4.66
N LEU A 197 0.17 2.75 -4.17
CA LEU A 197 1.01 3.21 -3.07
C LEU A 197 2.45 3.32 -3.58
N ASP A 198 3.23 4.25 -3.03
CA ASP A 198 4.68 4.14 -3.04
C ASP A 198 5.19 3.32 -1.83
N LEU A 199 6.50 3.06 -1.79
CA LEU A 199 7.09 2.20 -0.77
C LEU A 199 6.91 2.78 0.64
N THR A 200 7.10 4.09 0.81
CA THR A 200 6.90 4.76 2.09
C THR A 200 5.46 4.65 2.56
N GLN A 201 4.49 4.84 1.67
CA GLN A 201 3.07 4.66 2.00
C GLN A 201 2.77 3.21 2.40
N ALA A 202 3.31 2.22 1.66
CA ALA A 202 3.14 0.80 1.96
C ALA A 202 3.72 0.42 3.35
N GLU A 203 4.87 0.94 3.73
CA GLU A 203 5.46 0.74 5.06
C GLU A 203 4.60 1.34 6.17
N ASN A 204 4.04 2.54 5.94
CA ASN A 204 3.20 3.21 6.92
C ASN A 204 1.86 2.49 7.15
N VAL A 205 1.33 1.73 6.16
CA VAL A 205 0.20 0.83 6.40
C VAL A 205 0.52 -0.20 7.49
N GLY A 206 1.72 -0.79 7.45
CA GLY A 206 2.16 -1.73 8.49
C GLY A 206 2.29 -1.07 9.86
N LYS A 207 2.84 0.15 9.90
CA LYS A 207 2.95 0.95 11.14
C LYS A 207 1.60 1.29 11.74
N LEU A 208 0.62 1.65 10.90
CA LEU A 208 -0.75 1.95 11.34
C LEU A 208 -1.41 0.73 11.98
N ILE A 209 -1.27 -0.45 11.36
CA ILE A 209 -1.82 -1.71 11.89
C ILE A 209 -1.16 -2.07 13.24
N ALA A 210 0.13 -1.79 13.40
CA ALA A 210 0.89 -2.12 14.60
C ALA A 210 0.84 -1.03 15.70
N ALA A 211 0.16 0.10 15.46
CA ALA A 211 0.17 1.25 16.34
C ALA A 211 -0.40 0.91 17.73
N LYS A 212 0.30 1.34 18.78
CA LYS A 212 -0.09 1.13 20.19
C LYS A 212 -0.46 2.43 20.91
N SER A 213 -0.41 3.56 20.23
CA SER A 213 -0.76 4.88 20.74
C SER A 213 -1.43 5.69 19.63
N VAL A 214 -2.24 6.68 20.03
CA VAL A 214 -2.89 7.61 19.09
C VAL A 214 -1.83 8.35 18.26
N ALA A 215 -0.78 8.86 18.92
CA ALA A 215 0.30 9.56 18.22
C ALA A 215 1.04 8.69 17.18
N ALA A 216 1.23 7.39 17.44
CA ALA A 216 1.83 6.47 16.47
C ALA A 216 0.88 6.22 15.28
N ALA A 217 -0.42 6.13 15.52
CA ALA A 217 -1.42 5.98 14.47
C ALA A 217 -1.51 7.24 13.60
N ASP A 218 -1.52 8.43 14.21
CA ASP A 218 -1.55 9.72 13.52
C ASP A 218 -0.31 9.91 12.62
N ALA A 219 0.89 9.63 13.15
CA ALA A 219 2.12 9.69 12.37
C ALA A 219 2.11 8.71 11.18
N ALA A 220 1.58 7.49 11.37
CA ALA A 220 1.44 6.52 10.29
C ALA A 220 0.42 7.00 9.23
N LEU A 221 -0.68 7.63 9.63
CA LEU A 221 -1.67 8.20 8.71
C LEU A 221 -1.07 9.34 7.87
N GLU A 222 -0.30 10.24 8.47
CA GLU A 222 0.43 11.29 7.75
C GLU A 222 1.41 10.70 6.73
N GLY A 223 2.11 9.64 7.11
CA GLY A 223 2.98 8.88 6.21
C GLY A 223 2.24 8.27 5.02
N ILE A 224 1.03 7.75 5.23
CA ILE A 224 0.17 7.22 4.14
C ILE A 224 -0.31 8.34 3.21
N GLN A 225 -0.58 9.55 3.74
CA GLN A 225 -0.96 10.71 2.93
C GLN A 225 0.17 11.21 2.00
N GLY A 226 1.42 10.76 2.22
CA GLY A 226 2.50 10.90 1.26
C GLY A 226 3.36 12.16 1.43
N GLY A 227 3.31 12.82 2.59
CA GLY A 227 4.12 14.00 2.89
C GLY A 227 5.61 13.77 2.60
N PHE A 228 6.19 12.68 3.13
CA PHE A 228 7.59 12.33 2.88
C PHE A 228 7.90 12.00 1.41
N SER A 229 7.00 11.29 0.73
CA SER A 229 7.16 10.95 -0.69
C SER A 229 7.23 12.19 -1.57
N SER A 230 6.53 13.27 -1.22
CA SER A 230 6.58 14.54 -1.94
C SER A 230 7.96 15.21 -1.84
N LEU A 231 8.58 15.20 -0.66
CA LEU A 231 9.93 15.72 -0.43
C LEU A 231 10.97 14.96 -1.26
N VAL A 232 10.93 13.62 -1.22
CA VAL A 232 11.86 12.77 -1.98
C VAL A 232 11.69 12.98 -3.49
N ARG A 233 10.45 13.06 -3.99
CA ARG A 233 10.20 13.32 -5.41
C ARG A 233 10.71 14.70 -5.84
N SER A 234 10.52 15.73 -5.00
CA SER A 234 11.02 17.08 -5.23
C SER A 234 12.55 17.13 -5.29
N LEU A 235 13.24 16.51 -4.32
CA LEU A 235 14.70 16.40 -4.31
C LEU A 235 15.21 15.66 -5.54
N ARG A 236 14.60 14.52 -5.88
CA ARG A 236 14.96 13.75 -7.08
C ARG A 236 14.80 14.56 -8.36
N SER A 237 13.71 15.34 -8.49
CA SER A 237 13.50 16.20 -9.66
C SER A 237 14.63 17.21 -9.80
N ARG A 238 14.96 17.92 -8.71
CA ARG A 238 16.04 18.92 -8.70
C ARG A 238 17.41 18.32 -9.04
N CYS A 239 17.69 17.09 -8.55
CA CYS A 239 18.91 16.37 -8.93
C CYS A 239 18.93 16.00 -10.42
N ILE A 240 17.81 15.56 -10.99
CA ILE A 240 17.71 15.24 -12.42
C ILE A 240 17.91 16.50 -13.25
N ASP A 241 17.27 17.61 -12.88
CA ASP A 241 17.40 18.88 -13.59
C ASP A 241 18.87 19.33 -13.63
N LEU A 242 19.58 19.23 -12.49
CA LEU A 242 21.00 19.57 -12.37
C LEU A 242 21.89 18.63 -13.18
N LEU A 243 21.59 17.32 -13.17
CA LEU A 243 22.31 16.33 -13.98
C LEU A 243 22.14 16.61 -15.47
N THR A 244 20.91 16.91 -15.92
CA THR A 244 20.62 17.28 -17.31
C THR A 244 21.35 18.56 -17.70
N GLU A 245 21.46 19.54 -16.80
CA GLU A 245 22.21 20.79 -17.02
C GLU A 245 23.72 20.55 -17.22
N ILE A 246 24.29 19.60 -16.48
CA ILE A 246 25.71 19.25 -16.57
C ILE A 246 25.97 18.39 -17.82
N GLU A 247 25.11 17.41 -18.08
CA GLU A 247 25.23 16.50 -19.22
C GLU A 247 25.16 17.25 -20.56
N ALA A 248 24.22 18.19 -20.68
CA ALA A 248 24.16 19.08 -21.85
C ALA A 248 25.47 19.86 -22.05
N ARG A 249 26.15 20.29 -20.97
CA ARG A 249 27.41 21.05 -21.03
C ARG A 249 28.59 20.22 -21.44
N LEU A 250 28.60 18.95 -21.08
CA LEU A 250 29.62 18.02 -21.54
C LEU A 250 29.47 17.72 -23.04
N ASP A 251 28.24 17.67 -23.55
CA ASP A 251 27.98 17.38 -24.96
C ASP A 251 28.15 18.60 -25.88
N PHE A 252 27.91 19.82 -25.39
CA PHE A 252 27.89 21.06 -26.20
C PHE A 252 28.70 22.20 -25.56
N GLU A 253 29.95 21.93 -25.17
CA GLU A 253 30.82 22.88 -24.46
C GLU A 253 31.01 24.21 -25.23
N ASP A 254 31.22 24.14 -26.56
CA ASP A 254 31.48 25.31 -27.40
C ASP A 254 30.22 26.15 -27.74
N GLU A 255 29.03 25.59 -27.55
CA GLU A 255 27.76 26.23 -27.93
C GLU A 255 27.04 26.87 -26.72
N MET A 256 27.60 26.74 -25.52
CA MET A 256 26.93 27.16 -24.29
C MET A 256 27.68 28.25 -23.50
N PRO A 257 26.91 29.10 -22.79
CA PRO A 257 27.49 30.13 -21.94
C PRO A 257 28.28 29.50 -20.77
N PRO A 258 29.24 30.25 -20.18
CA PRO A 258 30.04 29.79 -19.06
C PRO A 258 29.18 29.26 -17.90
N ILE A 259 29.64 28.17 -17.28
CA ILE A 259 28.95 27.54 -16.17
C ILE A 259 28.95 28.45 -14.93
N ASP A 260 27.77 28.65 -14.33
CA ASP A 260 27.63 29.31 -13.04
C ASP A 260 27.84 28.30 -11.91
N LEU A 261 29.11 28.11 -11.54
CA LEU A 261 29.48 27.19 -10.46
C LEU A 261 28.88 27.58 -9.11
N ASN A 262 28.71 28.88 -8.85
CA ASN A 262 28.14 29.35 -7.59
C ASN A 262 26.66 29.00 -7.51
N GLY A 263 25.89 29.27 -8.57
CA GLY A 263 24.47 28.90 -8.62
C GLY A 263 24.23 27.39 -8.52
N ILE A 264 25.12 26.57 -9.09
CA ILE A 264 25.07 25.10 -8.93
C ILE A 264 25.36 24.70 -7.47
N MET A 265 26.38 25.28 -6.86
CA MET A 265 26.73 25.02 -5.46
C MET A 265 25.59 25.38 -4.52
N ASP A 266 24.95 26.54 -4.73
CA ASP A 266 23.81 27.00 -3.94
C ASP A 266 22.62 26.04 -4.06
N LYS A 267 22.30 25.58 -5.27
CA LYS A 267 21.24 24.56 -5.49
C LYS A 267 21.52 23.27 -4.71
N ILE A 268 22.77 22.78 -4.77
CA ILE A 268 23.18 21.58 -4.05
C ILE A 268 23.08 21.80 -2.54
N GLN A 269 23.56 22.93 -2.03
CA GLN A 269 23.53 23.26 -0.61
C GLN A 269 22.09 23.36 -0.09
N HIS A 270 21.18 23.96 -0.86
CA HIS A 270 19.75 23.98 -0.51
C HIS A 270 19.14 22.58 -0.46
N MET A 271 19.44 21.70 -1.42
CA MET A 271 18.97 20.31 -1.38
C MET A 271 19.53 19.54 -0.18
N SER A 272 20.81 19.74 0.16
CA SER A 272 21.42 19.14 1.35
C SER A 272 20.75 19.61 2.63
N GLN A 273 20.44 20.92 2.73
CA GLN A 273 19.75 21.47 3.89
C GLN A 273 18.33 20.87 4.05
N ASP A 274 17.60 20.70 2.96
CA ASP A 274 16.29 20.04 3.00
C ASP A 274 16.38 18.61 3.55
N VAL A 275 17.45 17.88 3.20
CA VAL A 275 17.72 16.52 3.72
C VAL A 275 18.07 16.56 5.20
N GLU A 276 18.94 17.48 5.63
CA GLU A 276 19.31 17.65 7.05
C GLU A 276 18.07 17.95 7.92
N ASN A 277 17.23 18.88 7.48
CA ASN A 277 15.99 19.23 8.19
C ASN A 277 15.07 18.00 8.34
N ALA A 278 14.96 17.17 7.31
CA ALA A 278 14.19 15.93 7.37
C ALA A 278 14.81 14.90 8.33
N LEU A 279 16.14 14.79 8.37
CA LEU A 279 16.84 13.89 9.30
C LEU A 279 16.65 14.30 10.76
N GLU A 280 16.61 15.60 11.06
CA GLU A 280 16.36 16.09 12.43
C GLU A 280 15.00 15.63 12.96
N THR A 281 13.95 15.66 12.12
CA THR A 281 12.61 15.19 12.50
C THR A 281 12.53 13.67 12.73
N SER A 282 13.42 12.88 12.12
CA SER A 282 13.36 11.41 12.14
C SER A 282 13.59 10.78 13.52
N ASN A 283 14.29 11.47 14.43
CA ASN A 283 14.54 10.96 15.78
C ASN A 283 13.26 10.94 16.63
N TYR A 284 12.36 11.89 16.40
CA TYR A 284 11.07 11.95 17.07
C TYR A 284 10.16 10.79 16.62
N ASP A 285 10.15 10.49 15.32
CA ASP A 285 9.37 9.41 14.73
C ASP A 285 9.73 8.02 15.29
N LYS A 286 11.02 7.77 15.55
CA LYS A 286 11.47 6.50 16.14
C LYS A 286 10.89 6.30 17.54
N LEU A 287 10.91 7.35 18.38
CA LEU A 287 10.34 7.31 19.72
C LEU A 287 8.83 7.10 19.70
N LEU A 288 8.13 7.78 18.78
CA LEU A 288 6.68 7.59 18.58
C LEU A 288 6.35 6.15 18.16
N GLN A 289 7.16 5.54 17.30
CA GLN A 289 6.92 4.19 16.79
C GLN A 289 7.26 3.08 17.80
N SER A 290 8.40 3.15 18.48
CA SER A 290 8.83 2.10 19.42
C SER A 290 8.21 2.23 20.81
N GLY A 291 7.71 3.42 21.15
CA GLY A 291 7.42 3.81 22.52
C GLY A 291 8.69 3.88 23.38
N LEU A 292 8.52 4.15 24.67
CA LEU A 292 9.62 4.13 25.63
C LEU A 292 9.85 2.72 26.18
N GLN A 293 11.09 2.26 26.12
CA GLN A 293 11.52 1.06 26.84
C GLN A 293 11.98 1.45 28.25
N ILE A 294 11.23 1.01 29.27
CA ILE A 294 11.50 1.34 30.67
C ILE A 294 11.90 0.06 31.42
N ALA A 295 13.11 0.04 31.99
CA ALA A 295 13.57 -1.03 32.86
C ALA A 295 13.31 -0.68 34.33
N ILE A 296 12.57 -1.54 35.04
CA ILE A 296 12.33 -1.39 36.48
C ILE A 296 13.32 -2.27 37.24
N VAL A 297 14.33 -1.64 37.84
CA VAL A 297 15.44 -2.32 38.53
C VAL A 297 15.37 -2.07 40.03
N GLY A 298 15.67 -3.10 40.83
CA GLY A 298 15.69 -2.98 42.28
C GLY A 298 15.91 -4.32 42.97
N ARG A 299 16.31 -4.28 44.25
CA ARG A 299 16.58 -5.47 45.09
C ARG A 299 15.38 -6.44 45.15
N PRO A 300 15.56 -7.71 45.52
CA PRO A 300 14.44 -8.62 45.77
C PRO A 300 13.41 -8.01 46.75
N ASN A 301 12.12 -8.24 46.52
CA ASN A 301 11.00 -7.80 47.37
C ASN A 301 10.81 -6.28 47.57
N VAL A 302 11.45 -5.39 46.78
CA VAL A 302 11.23 -3.92 46.87
C VAL A 302 9.93 -3.41 46.22
N GLY A 303 8.98 -4.31 45.89
CA GLY A 303 7.70 -3.92 45.32
C GLY A 303 7.69 -3.66 43.80
N LYS A 304 8.68 -4.12 43.04
CA LYS A 304 8.71 -3.97 41.56
C LYS A 304 7.43 -4.46 40.88
N SER A 305 6.95 -5.65 41.26
CA SER A 305 5.72 -6.22 40.71
C SER A 305 4.47 -5.46 41.16
N SER A 306 4.47 -4.92 42.38
CA SER A 306 3.37 -4.08 42.88
C SER A 306 3.26 -2.78 42.10
N LEU A 307 4.39 -2.15 41.76
CA LEU A 307 4.44 -0.93 40.94
C LEU A 307 3.88 -1.19 39.53
N LEU A 308 4.34 -2.27 38.86
CA LEU A 308 3.83 -2.66 37.55
C LEU A 308 2.31 -2.88 37.55
N ASN A 309 1.80 -3.59 38.55
CA ASN A 309 0.37 -3.84 38.67
C ASN A 309 -0.43 -2.56 38.96
N ALA A 310 0.10 -1.63 39.74
CA ALA A 310 -0.55 -0.35 40.02
C ALA A 310 -0.63 0.54 38.76
N TRP A 311 0.46 0.62 37.99
CA TRP A 311 0.46 1.36 36.72
C TRP A 311 -0.45 0.75 35.67
N SER A 312 -0.49 -0.58 35.54
CA SER A 312 -1.35 -1.25 34.57
C SER A 312 -2.84 -1.01 34.82
N LYS A 313 -3.25 -0.77 36.07
CA LYS A 313 -4.66 -0.54 36.44
C LYS A 313 -5.14 0.89 36.20
N HIS A 314 -4.23 1.85 36.09
CA HIS A 314 -4.55 3.26 35.82
C HIS A 314 -4.49 3.61 34.32
N ALA A 315 -4.12 2.66 33.48
CA ALA A 315 -4.01 2.82 32.03
C ALA A 315 -5.27 2.33 31.25
N GLU A 316 -6.30 1.87 31.96
CA GLU A 316 -7.67 1.67 31.46
C GLU A 316 -8.53 2.91 31.75
#